data_AF-A0AAV9X3E8-F1
#
_entry.id   AF-A0AAV9X3E8-F1
#
_cell.length_a   1.000
_cell.length_b   1.000
_cell.length_c   1.000
_cell.angle_alpha   90.00
_cell.angle_beta   90.00
_cell.angle_gamma   90.00
#
_symmetry.space_group_name_H-M   'P 1'
#
loop_
_entity.id
_entity.type
_entity.pdbx_description
1 polymer ?
#
loop_
_entity_poly.entity_id
_entity_poly.type
_entity_poly.pdbx_seq_one_letter_code
_entity_poly.pdbx_strand_id
1 'polypeptide(L)'
;MSSQKLYHEYRQRQRRGEIDLGDAQAVWDDEAEEAFFCALELIPPMGRKRLTVFGKPSGRNELISKYIFMKTGKARTADQVSSHIQVLKRQLRDDPDSLKLLGSDQDTSELSIDEDTLNQLSQLADFPVDI
;
A
#
# COMPACT_ATOMS: atom_id res chain seq x y z
N MET A 1 -4.39 -10.73 -10.18
CA MET A 1 -3.00 -10.38 -10.55
C MET A 1 -2.16 -10.36 -9.28
N SER A 2 -0.92 -10.85 -9.29
CA SER A 2 -0.01 -10.74 -8.13
C SER A 2 0.64 -9.35 -8.07
N SER A 3 0.89 -8.83 -6.86
CA SER A 3 1.60 -7.59 -6.53
C SER A 3 2.92 -7.48 -7.27
N GLN A 4 3.67 -8.57 -7.33
CA GLN A 4 4.94 -8.66 -8.03
C GLN A 4 4.75 -8.35 -9.52
N LYS A 5 3.76 -8.95 -10.19
CA LYS A 5 3.49 -8.67 -11.61
C LYS A 5 3.10 -7.20 -11.81
N LEU A 6 2.29 -6.65 -10.92
CA LEU A 6 1.82 -5.27 -10.99
C LEU A 6 2.95 -4.26 -10.76
N TYR A 7 3.85 -4.52 -9.81
CA TYR A 7 5.08 -3.76 -9.60
C TYR A 7 5.97 -3.76 -10.85
N HIS A 8 6.20 -4.94 -11.43
CA HIS A 8 7.04 -5.06 -12.64
C HIS A 8 6.42 -4.29 -13.82
N GLU A 9 5.11 -4.36 -14.00
CA GLU A 9 4.40 -3.65 -15.06
C GLU A 9 4.43 -2.13 -14.84
N TYR A 10 4.17 -1.68 -13.62
CA TYR A 10 4.31 -0.28 -13.22
C TYR A 10 5.73 0.26 -13.50
N ARG A 11 6.76 -0.46 -13.08
CA ARG A 11 8.18 -0.10 -13.33
C ARG A 11 8.55 -0.11 -14.80
N GLN A 12 7.92 -0.95 -15.61
CA GLN A 12 8.11 -0.92 -17.06
C GLN A 12 7.46 0.31 -17.69
N ARG A 13 6.22 0.66 -17.30
CA ARG A 13 5.53 1.88 -17.76
C ARG A 13 6.32 3.14 -17.41
N GLN A 14 6.87 3.19 -16.20
CA GLN A 14 7.76 4.27 -15.76
C GLN A 14 9.02 4.36 -16.63
N ARG A 15 9.69 3.24 -16.92
CA ARG A 15 10.87 3.20 -17.81
C ARG A 15 10.57 3.61 -19.25
N ARG A 16 9.34 3.37 -19.72
CA ARG A 16 8.86 3.81 -21.05
C ARG A 16 8.46 5.28 -21.07
N GLY A 17 8.49 5.99 -19.93
CA GLY A 17 8.09 7.39 -19.81
C GLY A 17 6.56 7.61 -19.85
N GLU A 18 5.77 6.55 -19.69
CA GLU A 18 4.30 6.62 -19.66
C GLU A 18 3.77 7.11 -18.29
N ILE A 19 4.63 7.03 -17.27
CA ILE A 19 4.36 7.42 -15.89
C ILE A 19 5.40 8.47 -15.49
N ASP A 20 4.93 9.71 -15.28
CA ASP A 20 5.75 10.79 -14.72
C ASP A 20 5.44 10.92 -13.22
N LEU A 21 6.46 10.72 -12.39
CA LEU A 21 6.39 10.86 -10.94
C LEU A 21 6.99 12.19 -10.44
N GLY A 22 7.66 12.96 -11.30
CA GLY A 22 8.36 14.19 -10.89
C GLY A 22 9.16 14.02 -9.59
N ASP A 23 8.98 14.96 -8.66
CA ASP A 23 9.64 14.95 -7.34
C ASP A 23 9.19 13.78 -6.43
N ALA A 24 8.09 13.09 -6.75
CA ALA A 24 7.64 11.92 -5.99
C ALA A 24 8.56 10.71 -6.16
N GLN A 25 9.40 10.70 -7.21
CA GLN A 25 10.43 9.69 -7.45
C GLN A 25 11.43 9.62 -6.28
N ALA A 26 11.77 10.76 -5.67
CA ALA A 26 12.69 10.81 -4.54
C ALA A 26 12.07 10.24 -3.24
N VAL A 27 10.73 10.22 -3.18
CA VAL A 27 9.98 9.70 -2.04
C VAL A 27 9.73 8.20 -2.16
N TRP A 28 9.72 7.63 -3.36
CA TRP A 28 9.41 6.20 -3.57
C TRP A 28 10.53 5.49 -4.33
N ASP A 29 11.56 5.06 -3.58
CA ASP A 29 12.62 4.21 -4.11
C ASP A 29 12.16 2.75 -4.28
N ASP A 30 12.99 1.95 -4.95
CA ASP A 30 12.63 0.60 -5.39
C ASP A 30 12.25 -0.33 -4.21
N GLU A 31 12.92 -0.20 -3.07
CA GLU A 31 12.61 -0.98 -1.87
C GLU A 31 11.28 -0.55 -1.23
N ALA A 32 11.05 0.76 -1.10
CA ALA A 32 9.79 1.30 -0.57
C ALA A 32 8.60 0.94 -1.48
N GLU A 33 8.81 0.99 -2.79
CA GLU A 33 7.82 0.68 -3.80
C GLU A 33 7.46 -0.82 -3.77
N GLU A 34 8.44 -1.71 -3.71
CA GLU A 34 8.21 -3.16 -3.60
C GLU A 34 7.46 -3.49 -2.30
N ALA A 35 7.87 -2.89 -1.17
CA ALA A 35 7.19 -3.08 0.11
C ALA A 35 5.74 -2.55 0.07
N PHE A 36 5.49 -1.43 -0.61
CA PHE A 36 4.15 -0.89 -0.81
C PHE A 36 3.26 -1.87 -1.59
N PHE A 37 3.73 -2.45 -2.69
CA PHE A 37 2.94 -3.42 -3.46
C PHE A 37 2.68 -4.72 -2.69
N CYS A 38 3.65 -5.21 -1.91
CA CYS A 38 3.45 -6.33 -1.00
C CYS A 38 2.36 -5.99 0.04
N ALA A 39 2.37 -4.78 0.60
CA ALA A 39 1.38 -4.33 1.56
C ALA A 39 -0.03 -4.25 0.96
N LEU A 40 -0.18 -3.89 -0.33
CA LEU A 40 -1.50 -3.81 -0.98
C LEU A 40 -2.18 -5.18 -1.11
N GLU A 41 -1.40 -6.25 -1.28
CA GLU A 41 -1.93 -7.62 -1.29
C GLU A 41 -2.35 -8.10 0.09
N LEU A 42 -1.55 -7.81 1.11
CA LEU A 42 -1.84 -8.19 2.49
C LEU A 42 -2.98 -7.36 3.08
N ILE A 43 -3.07 -6.08 2.73
CA ILE A 43 -4.02 -5.14 3.30
C ILE A 43 -5.01 -4.74 2.18
N PRO A 44 -6.05 -5.56 1.95
CA PRO A 44 -7.02 -5.31 0.91
C PRO A 44 -7.75 -3.98 1.12
N PRO A 45 -8.43 -3.45 0.10
CA PRO A 45 -9.30 -2.29 0.26
C PRO A 45 -10.30 -2.52 1.40
N MET A 46 -10.33 -1.59 2.35
CA MET A 46 -11.10 -1.69 3.59
C MET A 46 -12.30 -0.73 3.66
N GLY A 47 -12.52 0.07 2.61
CA GLY A 47 -13.47 1.18 2.64
C GLY A 47 -13.22 2.10 3.84
N ARG A 48 -14.28 2.41 4.60
CA ARG A 48 -14.23 3.24 5.82
C ARG A 48 -13.89 2.45 7.09
N LYS A 49 -13.63 1.14 6.98
CA LYS A 49 -13.36 0.27 8.13
C LYS A 49 -11.98 0.58 8.71
N ARG A 50 -11.88 0.44 10.04
CA ARG A 50 -10.63 0.51 10.80
C ARG A 50 -10.46 -0.79 11.57
N LEU A 51 -9.24 -1.29 11.63
CA LEU A 51 -8.89 -2.46 12.45
C LEU A 51 -8.17 -2.01 13.70
N THR A 52 -8.48 -2.62 14.83
CA THR A 52 -7.73 -2.39 16.05
C THR A 52 -6.43 -3.17 15.99
N VAL A 53 -5.31 -2.45 15.89
CA VAL A 53 -3.96 -3.03 15.86
C VAL A 53 -3.19 -2.39 17.02
N PHE A 54 -2.69 -3.21 17.94
CA PHE A 54 -2.11 -2.78 19.24
C PHE A 54 -3.05 -1.89 20.08
N GLY A 55 -4.34 -2.22 20.13
CA GLY A 55 -5.33 -1.43 20.88
C GLY A 55 -5.66 -0.08 20.25
N LYS A 56 -5.03 0.31 19.13
CA LYS A 56 -5.31 1.55 18.40
C LYS A 56 -6.09 1.25 17.11
N PRO A 57 -7.23 1.92 16.86
CA PRO A 57 -7.89 1.86 15.57
C PRO A 57 -6.95 2.36 14.48
N SER A 58 -6.63 1.52 13.51
CA SER A 58 -5.73 1.81 12.39
C SER A 58 -6.50 1.63 11.07
N GLY A 59 -6.42 2.62 10.19
CA GLY A 59 -6.95 2.55 8.82
C GLY A 59 -5.99 1.85 7.85
N ARG A 60 -6.46 1.50 6.65
CA ARG A 60 -5.65 0.82 5.62
C ARG A 60 -4.30 1.49 5.37
N ASN A 61 -4.28 2.81 5.16
CA ASN A 61 -3.05 3.52 4.81
C ASN A 61 -2.06 3.60 5.99
N GLU A 62 -2.57 3.60 7.23
CA GLU A 62 -1.72 3.51 8.43
C GLU A 62 -1.09 2.11 8.54
N LEU A 63 -1.82 1.06 8.19
CA LEU A 63 -1.29 -0.30 8.17
C LEU A 63 -0.24 -0.50 7.06
N ILE A 64 -0.49 0.04 5.85
CA ILE A 64 0.47 0.01 4.75
C ILE A 64 1.75 0.78 5.12
N SER A 65 1.58 1.98 5.70
CA SER A 65 2.68 2.80 6.21
C SER A 65 3.58 2.02 7.19
N LYS A 66 2.97 1.36 8.19
CA LYS A 66 3.69 0.51 9.15
C LYS A 66 4.44 -0.64 8.47
N TYR A 67 3.79 -1.31 7.51
CA TYR A 67 4.40 -2.40 6.77
C TYR A 67 5.64 -1.93 5.99
N ILE A 68 5.56 -0.79 5.29
CA ILE A 68 6.70 -0.24 4.54
C ILE A 68 7.87 0.07 5.48
N PHE A 69 7.60 0.77 6.59
CA PHE A 69 8.62 1.13 7.55
C PHE A 69 9.33 -0.10 8.10
N MET A 70 8.59 -1.13 8.46
CA MET A 70 9.17 -2.34 9.00
C MET A 70 9.96 -3.13 7.94
N LYS A 71 9.47 -3.21 6.69
CA LYS A 71 10.14 -3.98 5.64
C LYS A 71 11.42 -3.31 5.15
N THR A 72 11.47 -1.97 5.18
CA THR A 72 12.52 -1.18 4.52
C THR A 72 13.32 -0.27 5.46
N GLY A 73 12.86 -0.05 6.69
CA GLY A 73 13.35 0.97 7.61
C GLY A 73 12.96 2.41 7.24
N LYS A 74 12.24 2.63 6.13
CA LYS A 74 11.94 3.97 5.61
C LYS A 74 10.56 4.44 6.04
N ALA A 75 10.50 5.57 6.73
CA ALA A 75 9.24 6.13 7.18
C ALA A 75 8.42 6.67 6.00
N ARG A 76 7.19 6.15 5.82
CA ARG A 76 6.21 6.68 4.88
C ARG A 76 4.93 6.98 5.63
N THR A 77 4.44 8.21 5.59
CA THR A 77 3.22 8.60 6.33
C THR A 77 1.96 8.06 5.65
N ALA A 78 0.86 7.94 6.39
CA ALA A 78 -0.42 7.54 5.82
C ALA A 78 -0.91 8.50 4.71
N ASP A 79 -0.52 9.78 4.77
CA ASP A 79 -0.81 10.77 3.73
C ASP A 79 0.03 10.55 2.47
N GLN A 80 1.32 10.23 2.61
CA GLN A 80 2.18 9.84 1.50
C GLN A 80 1.63 8.59 0.80
N VAL A 81 1.23 7.58 1.58
CA VAL A 81 0.59 6.35 1.06
C VAL A 81 -0.70 6.68 0.32
N SER A 82 -1.55 7.56 0.86
CA SER A 82 -2.79 7.99 0.20
C SER A 82 -2.53 8.69 -1.13
N SER A 83 -1.59 9.64 -1.14
CA SER A 83 -1.18 10.36 -2.34
C SER A 83 -0.65 9.40 -3.41
N HIS A 84 0.17 8.43 -3.02
CA HIS A 84 0.73 7.44 -3.94
C HIS A 84 -0.37 6.57 -4.58
N ILE A 85 -1.31 6.07 -3.78
CA ILE A 85 -2.48 5.33 -4.28
C ILE A 85 -3.26 6.17 -5.31
N GLN A 86 -3.46 7.46 -5.05
CA GLN A 86 -4.19 8.35 -5.98
C GLN A 86 -3.45 8.56 -7.30
N VAL A 87 -2.13 8.74 -7.26
CA VAL A 87 -1.29 8.85 -8.46
C VAL A 87 -1.38 7.57 -9.29
N LEU A 88 -1.19 6.41 -8.64
CA LEU A 88 -1.28 5.11 -9.31
C LEU A 88 -2.65 4.86 -9.92
N LYS A 89 -3.75 5.23 -9.26
CA LYS A 89 -5.11 5.14 -9.82
C LYS A 89 -5.27 5.95 -11.10
N ARG A 90 -4.68 7.15 -11.19
CA ARG A 90 -4.75 8.01 -12.38
C ARG A 90 -3.94 7.45 -13.55
N GLN A 91 -2.79 6.87 -13.23
CA GLN A 91 -1.82 6.32 -14.19
C GLN A 91 -2.20 4.93 -14.70
N LEU A 92 -2.84 4.11 -13.86
CA LEU A 92 -3.26 2.74 -14.17
C LEU A 92 -4.77 2.63 -14.41
N ARG A 93 -5.44 3.75 -14.74
CA ARG A 93 -6.90 3.79 -14.97
C ARG A 93 -7.38 2.84 -16.07
N ASP A 94 -6.50 2.53 -17.02
CA ASP A 94 -6.79 1.66 -18.16
C ASP A 94 -6.61 0.17 -17.82
N ASP A 95 -6.18 -0.16 -16.59
CA ASP A 95 -6.05 -1.52 -16.08
C ASP A 95 -7.02 -1.78 -14.91
N PRO A 96 -8.14 -2.49 -15.17
CA PRO A 96 -9.16 -2.80 -14.16
C PRO A 96 -8.63 -3.63 -12.98
N ASP A 97 -7.66 -4.51 -13.20
CA ASP A 97 -7.14 -5.37 -12.14
C ASP A 97 -6.22 -4.57 -11.20
N SER A 98 -5.46 -3.62 -11.75
CA SER A 98 -4.71 -2.65 -10.94
C SER A 98 -5.61 -1.77 -10.07
N LEU A 99 -6.73 -1.32 -10.62
CA LEU A 99 -7.70 -0.49 -9.88
C LEU A 99 -8.35 -1.24 -8.71
N LYS A 100 -8.61 -2.54 -8.85
CA LYS A 100 -9.14 -3.38 -7.75
C LYS A 100 -8.17 -3.47 -6.58
N LEU A 101 -6.87 -3.65 -6.85
CA LEU A 101 -5.85 -3.76 -5.81
C LEU A 101 -5.61 -2.42 -5.09
N LEU A 102 -5.62 -1.31 -5.85
CA LEU A 102 -5.49 0.04 -5.29
C LEU A 102 -6.74 0.47 -4.52
N GLY A 103 -7.88 -0.18 -4.78
CA GLY A 103 -9.16 0.00 -4.13
C GLY A 103 -9.98 1.13 -4.73
N SER A 104 -10.95 0.83 -5.58
CA SER A 104 -12.07 1.73 -5.89
C SER A 104 -13.05 1.79 -4.71
N ASP A 105 -13.89 2.82 -4.64
CA ASP A 105 -14.94 3.09 -3.64
C ASP A 105 -16.06 2.01 -3.56
N GLN A 106 -15.74 0.74 -3.72
CA GLN A 106 -16.64 -0.37 -3.50
C GLN A 106 -16.59 -0.73 -2.01
N ASP A 107 -17.75 -0.73 -1.36
CA ASP A 107 -17.94 -1.23 0.00
C ASP A 107 -17.56 -2.71 0.05
N THR A 108 -16.29 -2.99 0.35
CA THR A 108 -15.77 -4.34 0.65
C THR A 108 -16.08 -4.68 2.11
N SER A 109 -17.35 -4.61 2.48
CA SER A 109 -17.85 -4.92 3.83
C SER A 109 -17.58 -6.36 4.27
N GLU A 110 -17.34 -7.27 3.32
CA GLU A 110 -17.08 -8.70 3.58
C GLU A 110 -15.60 -9.10 3.66
N LEU A 111 -14.65 -8.21 3.34
CA LEU A 111 -13.23 -8.55 3.49
C LEU A 111 -12.81 -8.33 4.95
N SER A 112 -12.85 -9.42 5.74
CA SER A 112 -12.02 -9.52 6.95
C SER A 112 -10.58 -9.73 6.51
N ILE A 113 -9.65 -8.87 6.95
CA ILE A 113 -8.24 -9.27 6.94
C ILE A 113 -8.17 -10.53 7.78
N ASP A 114 -7.68 -11.61 7.19
CA ASP A 114 -7.59 -12.88 7.87
C ASP A 114 -6.67 -12.77 9.08
N GLU A 115 -6.94 -13.62 10.08
CA GLU A 115 -6.23 -13.61 11.35
C GLU A 115 -4.73 -13.86 11.16
N ASP A 116 -4.33 -14.62 10.13
CA ASP A 116 -2.93 -14.86 9.80
C ASP A 116 -2.23 -13.59 9.30
N THR A 117 -2.89 -12.79 8.46
CA THR A 117 -2.36 -11.50 8.02
C THR A 117 -2.30 -10.49 9.17
N LEU A 118 -3.30 -10.48 10.06
CA LEU A 118 -3.25 -9.67 11.28
C LEU A 118 -2.14 -10.12 12.23
N ASN A 119 -1.94 -11.42 12.38
CA ASN A 119 -0.86 -11.99 13.18
C ASN A 119 0.51 -11.75 12.55
N GLN A 120 0.63 -11.81 11.22
CA GLN A 120 1.83 -11.40 10.51
C GLN A 120 2.10 -9.92 10.82
N LEU A 121 1.15 -9.01 10.57
CA LEU A 121 1.30 -7.59 10.89
C LEU A 121 1.57 -7.31 12.38
N SER A 122 1.09 -8.18 13.27
CA SER A 122 1.31 -8.11 14.73
C SER A 122 2.71 -8.56 15.13
N GLN A 123 3.17 -9.72 14.64
CA GLN A 123 4.54 -10.23 14.86
C GLN A 123 5.61 -9.32 14.25
N LEU A 124 5.19 -8.51 13.29
CA LEU A 124 5.98 -7.55 12.54
C LEU A 124 6.10 -6.18 13.23
N ALA A 125 5.42 -5.97 14.37
CA ALA A 125 5.33 -4.65 14.99
C ALA A 125 5.60 -4.68 16.51
N ASP A 126 6.89 -4.70 16.84
CA ASP A 126 7.40 -4.31 18.17
C ASP A 126 8.38 -3.14 18.02
N PHE A 127 7.97 -1.98 17.48
CA PHE A 127 8.84 -0.78 17.47
C PHE A 127 8.09 0.55 17.58
N PRO A 128 8.73 1.57 18.20
CA PRO A 128 8.09 2.82 18.55
C PRO A 128 7.83 3.65 17.29
N VAL A 129 6.56 4.01 17.08
CA VAL A 129 6.17 5.02 16.10
C VAL A 129 6.33 6.38 16.77
N ASP A 130 7.57 6.86 16.88
CA ASP A 130 7.82 8.26 17.21
C ASP A 130 8.01 9.07 15.92
N ILE A 131 7.08 9.99 15.69
CA ILE A 131 7.24 11.16 14.79
C ILE A 131 7.46 12.36 15.71
#